data_AF-A0A6G3RPB6-F1
#
_entry.id   AF-A0A6G3RPB6-F1
#
_cell.length_a   1.000
_cell.length_b   1.000
_cell.length_c   1.000
_cell.angle_alpha   90.00
_cell.angle_beta   90.00
_cell.angle_gamma   90.00
#
_symmetry.space_group_name_H-M   'P 1'
#
loop_
_entity.id
_entity.type
_entity.pdbx_description
1 polymer ?
#
loop_
_entity_poly.entity_id
_entity_poly.type
_entity_poly.pdbx_seq_one_letter_code
_entity_poly.pdbx_strand_id
1 'polypeptide(L)'
;MDAAFSAEQGEIRRTLREVISKRCGPDEVRAAVRTPEGHDTALWAALAEQLGLPGLALPEACGGVGCTAAELALGVEELGRALAPTPLLATAVLAAPLILALGTAE
;
A
#
# COMPACT_ATOMS: atom_id res chain seq x y z
N MET A 1 -19.76 19.67 6.59
CA MET A 1 -19.01 18.48 6.17
C MET A 1 -17.77 18.45 7.02
N ASP A 2 -17.58 17.40 7.82
CA ASP A 2 -16.38 17.21 8.62
C ASP A 2 -15.38 16.42 7.79
N ALA A 3 -14.20 16.99 7.59
CA ALA A 3 -13.12 16.40 6.79
C ALA A 3 -12.00 15.82 7.67
N ALA A 4 -12.20 15.78 8.99
CA ALA A 4 -11.26 15.14 9.90
C ALA A 4 -11.21 13.62 9.67
N PHE A 5 -10.01 13.03 9.82
CA PHE A 5 -9.86 11.59 9.81
C PHE A 5 -10.52 10.96 11.02
N SER A 6 -11.06 9.75 10.84
CA SER A 6 -11.51 8.93 11.96
C SER A 6 -10.31 8.48 12.83
N ALA A 7 -10.58 8.04 14.05
CA ALA A 7 -9.55 7.48 14.92
C ALA A 7 -8.85 6.28 14.25
N GLU A 8 -9.62 5.39 13.63
CA GLU A 8 -9.11 4.23 12.89
C GLU A 8 -8.20 4.63 11.72
N GLN A 9 -8.60 5.63 10.94
CA GLN A 9 -7.77 6.17 9.86
C GLN A 9 -6.47 6.80 10.41
N GLY A 10 -6.53 7.45 11.58
CA GLY A 10 -5.34 7.95 12.27
C GLY A 10 -4.37 6.84 12.69
N GLU A 11 -4.89 5.73 13.21
CA GLU A 11 -4.11 4.56 13.62
C GLU A 11 -3.44 3.90 12.40
N ILE A 12 -4.17 3.68 11.31
CA ILE A 12 -3.64 3.13 10.05
C ILE A 12 -2.44 3.94 9.57
N ARG A 13 -2.59 5.28 9.50
CA ARG A 13 -1.51 6.17 9.06
C ARG A 13 -0.29 6.11 9.96
N ARG A 14 -0.48 6.02 11.28
CA ARG A 14 0.64 5.92 12.23
C ARG A 14 1.42 4.64 12.00
N THR A 15 0.74 3.49 11.94
CA THR A 15 1.40 2.19 11.73
C THR A 15 2.13 2.15 10.38
N LEU A 16 1.53 2.66 9.31
CA LEU A 16 2.18 2.77 8.00
C LEU A 16 3.48 3.57 8.10
N ARG A 17 3.44 4.73 8.75
CA ARG A 17 4.61 5.60 8.90
C ARG A 17 5.74 4.92 9.67
N GLU A 18 5.42 4.16 10.72
CA GLU A 18 6.41 3.39 11.49
C GLU A 18 7.09 2.30 10.67
N VAL A 19 6.35 1.63 9.79
CA VAL A 19 6.92 0.60 8.89
C VAL A 19 7.78 1.25 7.81
N ILE A 20 7.26 2.29 7.14
CA ILE A 20 7.91 2.97 6.01
C ILE A 20 9.20 3.68 6.43
N SER A 21 9.19 4.38 7.58
CA SER A 21 10.34 5.16 8.06
C SER A 21 11.59 4.33 8.34
N LYS A 22 11.45 3.02 8.57
CA LYS A 22 12.57 2.10 8.81
C LYS A 22 13.33 1.75 7.52
N ARG A 23 12.77 2.00 6.34
CA ARG A 23 13.30 1.50 5.06
C ARG A 23 13.37 2.55 3.94
N CYS A 24 12.79 3.73 4.12
CA CYS A 24 12.69 4.75 3.07
C CYS A 24 13.59 5.97 3.32
N GLY A 25 14.83 5.75 3.76
CA GLY A 25 15.85 6.80 3.74
C GLY A 25 16.30 7.10 2.29
N PRO A 26 16.89 8.28 2.02
CA PRO A 26 17.20 8.69 0.64
C PRO A 26 18.13 7.73 -0.11
N ASP A 27 19.10 7.11 0.59
CA ASP A 27 20.03 6.16 -0.01
C ASP A 27 19.38 4.79 -0.23
N GLU A 28 18.55 4.34 0.71
CA GLU A 28 17.77 3.10 0.60
C GLU A 28 16.81 3.15 -0.58
N VAL A 29 16.08 4.27 -0.74
CA VAL A 29 15.17 4.49 -1.88
C VAL A 29 15.94 4.42 -3.20
N ARG A 30 17.09 5.11 -3.30
CA ARG A 30 17.93 5.09 -4.51
C ARG A 30 18.51 3.72 -4.81
N ALA A 31 18.90 2.97 -3.78
CA ALA A 31 19.42 1.62 -3.93
C ALA A 31 18.34 0.69 -4.47
N ALA A 32 17.14 0.74 -3.89
CA ALA A 32 16.00 -0.11 -4.27
C ALA A 32 15.58 0.09 -5.72
N VAL A 33 15.44 1.33 -6.20
CA VAL A 33 15.02 1.60 -7.60
C VAL A 33 16.08 1.20 -8.64
N ARG A 34 17.32 0.92 -8.22
CA ARG A 34 18.41 0.46 -9.10
C ARG A 34 18.55 -1.05 -9.14
N THR A 35 17.83 -1.80 -8.31
CA THR A 35 17.82 -3.27 -8.41
C THR A 35 17.01 -3.71 -9.62
N PRO A 36 17.20 -4.95 -10.12
CA PRO A 36 16.39 -5.50 -11.21
C PRO A 36 14.88 -5.48 -10.94
N GLU A 37 14.47 -5.62 -9.68
CA GLU A 37 13.06 -5.58 -9.25
C GLU A 37 12.49 -4.16 -9.26
N GLY A 38 13.35 -3.14 -9.20
CA GLY A 38 12.97 -1.72 -9.24
C GLY A 38 12.24 -1.22 -7.98
N HIS A 39 12.21 -2.00 -6.91
CA HIS A 39 11.53 -1.69 -5.65
C HIS A 39 12.17 -2.43 -4.46
N ASP A 40 11.88 -2.01 -3.23
CA ASP A 40 12.36 -2.72 -2.03
C ASP A 40 11.45 -3.92 -1.75
N THR A 41 11.93 -5.12 -2.08
CA THR A 41 11.19 -6.38 -1.93
C THR A 41 10.85 -6.72 -0.48
N ALA A 42 11.68 -6.32 0.48
CA ALA A 42 11.45 -6.58 1.90
C ALA A 42 10.50 -5.53 2.52
N LEU A 43 10.50 -4.29 2.04
CA LEU A 43 9.41 -3.35 2.34
C LEU A 43 8.09 -3.86 1.76
N TRP A 44 8.09 -4.34 0.52
CA TRP A 44 6.89 -4.90 -0.11
C TRP A 44 6.32 -6.09 0.67
N ALA A 45 7.18 -7.04 1.07
CA ALA A 45 6.77 -8.16 1.93
C ALA A 45 6.18 -7.66 3.25
N ALA A 46 6.80 -6.68 3.92
CA ALA A 46 6.28 -6.12 5.16
C ALA A 46 4.90 -5.47 4.98
N LEU A 47 4.70 -4.69 3.91
CA LEU A 47 3.40 -4.07 3.60
C LEU A 47 2.31 -5.11 3.29
N ALA A 48 2.67 -6.20 2.62
CA ALA A 48 1.76 -7.28 2.30
C ALA A 48 1.39 -8.11 3.55
N GLU A 49 2.37 -8.56 4.30
CA GLU A 49 2.18 -9.51 5.40
C GLU A 49 1.69 -8.86 6.70
N GLN A 50 2.18 -7.65 7.03
CA GLN A 50 1.85 -7.03 8.31
C GLN A 50 0.59 -6.16 8.24
N LEU A 51 0.32 -5.57 7.06
CA LEU A 51 -0.75 -4.58 6.90
C LEU A 51 -1.84 -5.02 5.92
N GLY A 52 -1.63 -6.11 5.17
CA GLY A 52 -2.57 -6.52 4.12
C GLY A 52 -2.75 -5.46 3.04
N LEU A 53 -1.82 -4.50 2.92
CA LEU A 53 -2.02 -3.28 2.15
C LEU A 53 -2.36 -3.51 0.67
N PRO A 54 -1.75 -4.50 -0.03
CA PRO A 54 -2.08 -4.79 -1.43
C PRO A 54 -3.53 -5.26 -1.64
N GLY A 55 -4.12 -5.89 -0.63
CA GLY A 55 -5.49 -6.40 -0.63
C GLY A 55 -6.48 -5.55 0.15
N LEU A 56 -6.07 -4.36 0.64
CA LEU A 56 -6.83 -3.60 1.63
C LEU A 56 -8.25 -3.27 1.15
N ALA A 57 -8.39 -2.83 -0.11
CA ALA A 57 -9.68 -2.49 -0.71
C ALA A 57 -10.29 -3.62 -1.56
N LEU A 58 -9.71 -4.83 -1.53
CA LEU A 58 -10.26 -5.98 -2.24
C LEU A 58 -11.30 -6.70 -1.37
N PRO A 59 -12.32 -7.35 -1.96
CA PRO A 59 -13.26 -8.17 -1.23
C PRO A 59 -12.57 -9.34 -0.49
N GLU A 60 -13.13 -9.74 0.64
CA GLU A 60 -12.67 -10.91 1.40
C GLU A 60 -12.69 -12.21 0.58
N ALA A 61 -13.63 -12.34 -0.37
CA ALA A 61 -13.70 -13.47 -1.30
C ALA A 61 -12.44 -13.61 -2.18
N CYS A 62 -11.67 -12.52 -2.34
CA CYS A 62 -10.40 -12.49 -3.04
C CYS A 62 -9.19 -12.51 -2.08
N GLY A 63 -9.41 -12.80 -0.79
CA GLY A 63 -8.39 -12.72 0.26
C GLY A 63 -8.06 -11.28 0.70
N GLY A 64 -8.90 -10.30 0.36
CA GLY A 64 -8.75 -8.91 0.76
C GLY A 64 -9.32 -8.58 2.14
N VAL A 65 -9.21 -7.32 2.53
CA VAL A 65 -9.68 -6.81 3.84
C VAL A 65 -11.06 -6.16 3.76
N GLY A 66 -11.51 -5.76 2.56
CA GLY A 66 -12.82 -5.15 2.34
C GLY A 66 -12.95 -3.69 2.82
N CYS A 67 -11.84 -2.98 3.05
CA CYS A 67 -11.87 -1.54 3.31
C CYS A 67 -12.27 -0.76 2.05
N THR A 68 -12.48 0.56 2.21
CA THR A 68 -12.83 1.42 1.09
C THR A 68 -11.58 1.98 0.39
N ALA A 69 -11.80 2.62 -0.76
CA ALA A 69 -10.75 3.36 -1.45
C ALA A 69 -10.16 4.50 -0.60
N ALA A 70 -10.88 5.02 0.39
CA ALA A 70 -10.38 6.06 1.29
C ALA A 70 -9.23 5.53 2.16
N GLU A 71 -9.39 4.35 2.77
CA GLU A 71 -8.32 3.74 3.58
C GLU A 71 -7.10 3.39 2.72
N LEU A 72 -7.31 2.88 1.50
CA LEU A 72 -6.22 2.64 0.55
C LEU A 72 -5.49 3.94 0.15
N ALA A 73 -6.22 5.04 -0.03
CA ALA A 73 -5.63 6.34 -0.33
C ALA A 73 -4.72 6.84 0.79
N LEU A 74 -5.04 6.57 2.07
CA LEU A 74 -4.16 6.87 3.20
C LEU A 74 -2.84 6.10 3.11
N GLY A 75 -2.91 4.83 2.71
CA GLY A 75 -1.74 3.99 2.40
C GLY A 75 -0.84 4.63 1.35
N VAL A 76 -1.42 5.02 0.23
CA VAL A 76 -0.71 5.66 -0.89
C VAL A 76 -0.13 7.02 -0.48
N GLU A 77 -0.84 7.81 0.33
CA GLU A 77 -0.34 9.10 0.83
C GLU A 77 0.93 8.94 1.67
N GLU A 78 0.93 8.02 2.65
CA GLU A 78 2.10 7.79 3.51
C GLU A 78 3.28 7.20 2.73
N LEU A 79 3.04 6.34 1.74
CA LEU A 79 4.07 5.84 0.84
C LEU A 79 4.66 6.96 -0.02
N GLY A 80 3.81 7.80 -0.61
CA GLY A 80 4.22 8.95 -1.42
C GLY A 80 5.04 9.96 -0.62
N ARG A 81 4.66 10.21 0.65
CA ARG A 81 5.39 11.09 1.57
C ARG A 81 6.85 10.67 1.76
N ALA A 82 7.13 9.36 1.74
CA ALA A 82 8.46 8.81 1.92
C ALA A 82 9.16 8.41 0.61
N LEU A 83 8.52 8.64 -0.54
CA LEU A 83 8.97 8.13 -1.85
C LEU A 83 9.24 6.61 -1.81
N ALA A 84 8.39 5.88 -1.08
CA ALA A 84 8.59 4.47 -0.82
C ALA A 84 8.66 3.68 -2.14
N PRO A 85 9.77 2.96 -2.41
CA PRO A 85 9.98 2.24 -3.65
C PRO A 85 9.18 0.93 -3.59
N THR A 86 7.90 0.98 -3.95
CA THR A 86 6.97 -0.16 -3.85
C THR A 86 6.05 -0.22 -5.07
N PRO A 87 5.56 -1.41 -5.46
CA PRO A 87 4.63 -1.56 -6.56
C PRO A 87 3.17 -1.27 -6.15
N LEU A 88 2.89 -0.80 -4.92
CA LEU A 88 1.52 -0.75 -4.38
C LEU A 88 0.55 0.01 -5.30
N LEU A 89 0.95 1.17 -5.85
CA LEU A 89 0.08 1.94 -6.73
C LEU A 89 -0.31 1.13 -7.97
N ALA A 90 0.66 0.53 -8.65
CA ALA A 90 0.41 -0.30 -9.83
C ALA A 90 -0.43 -1.54 -9.48
N THR A 91 -0.20 -2.15 -8.33
CA THR A 91 -0.88 -3.38 -7.89
C THR A 91 -2.28 -3.09 -7.35
N ALA A 92 -2.40 -2.41 -6.22
CA ALA A 92 -3.62 -2.30 -5.43
C ALA A 92 -4.59 -1.22 -5.96
N VAL A 93 -4.08 -0.18 -6.62
CA VAL A 93 -4.89 0.94 -7.11
C VAL A 93 -5.25 0.79 -8.60
N LEU A 94 -4.39 0.13 -9.39
CA LEU A 94 -4.61 -0.02 -10.82
C LEU A 94 -4.99 -1.46 -11.20
N ALA A 95 -4.07 -2.42 -11.05
CA ALA A 95 -4.25 -3.77 -11.58
C ALA A 95 -5.37 -4.54 -10.87
N ALA A 96 -5.37 -4.56 -9.54
CA ALA A 96 -6.33 -5.31 -8.76
C ALA A 96 -7.79 -4.86 -8.98
N PRO A 97 -8.15 -3.56 -8.92
CA PRO A 97 -9.52 -3.13 -9.20
C PRO A 97 -9.90 -3.34 -10.67
N LEU A 98 -8.95 -3.27 -11.61
CA LEU A 98 -9.21 -3.60 -13.01
C LEU A 98 -9.58 -5.08 -13.18
N ILE A 99 -8.84 -5.98 -12.52
CA ILE A 99 -9.13 -7.43 -12.50
C ILE A 99 -10.46 -7.70 -11.79
N LEU A 100 -10.77 -7.02 -10.68
CA LEU A 100 -12.08 -7.17 -10.03
C LEU A 100 -13.24 -6.76 -10.94
N ALA A 101 -13.06 -5.73 -11.75
CA ALA A 101 -14.10 -5.21 -12.61
C ALA A 101 -14.31 -6.04 -13.89
N LEU A 102 -13.22 -6.59 -14.46
CA LEU A 102 -13.22 -7.16 -15.81
C LEU A 102 -12.65 -8.59 -15.89
N GLY A 103 -12.12 -9.11 -14.78
CA GLY A 103 -11.46 -10.41 -14.71
C GLY A 103 -12.45 -11.57 -14.78
N THR A 104 -11.91 -12.72 -15.13
CA THR A 104 -12.58 -14.01 -15.05
C THR A 104 -12.33 -14.66 -13.68
N ALA A 105 -12.99 -15.79 -13.41
CA ALA A 105 -12.77 -16.54 -12.17
C ALA A 105 -11.40 -17.26 -12.11
N GLU A 106 -10.72 -17.37 -13.26
CA GLU A 106 -9.33 -17.81 -13.45
C GLU A 106 -8.49 -16.59 -13.84
#